data_AF-W9VFQ5-F1
#
_entry.id   AF-W9VFQ5-F1
#
_cell.length_a   1.000
_cell.length_b   1.000
_cell.length_c   1.000
_cell.angle_alpha   90.00
_cell.angle_beta   90.00
_cell.angle_gamma   90.00
#
_symmetry.space_group_name_H-M   'P 1'
#
loop_
_entity.id
_entity.type
_entity.pdbx_description
1 polymer ?
#
loop_
_entity_poly.entity_id
_entity_poly.type
_entity_poly.pdbx_seq_one_letter_code
_entity_poly.pdbx_strand_id
1 'polypeptide(L)'
;MATHSLTRNARLDALAVSIREHFADQGCELIEAPGELTLVVPAERLLDVALTLRDHQDFRFEQLIDLCGVDYAAYGQSEWETDEASFTGFGRGVDRDLDVESEDPERFAVAVHLLSVAFNRRLRLRVYAGGDRPMVDSLIPVWAAANWFEREAFDLYGILFKGHPDLRRILTDYGFVGHPFRKDFPLIGQVEMRYDPEQARVVYEPVSIEPRVLVPRVIRSDSRYVGTGVDKETGDA
;
A
#
# COMPACT_ATOMS: atom_id res chain seq x y z
N MET A 1 -36.35 10.71 -3.44
CA MET A 1 -34.96 10.98 -3.85
C MET A 1 -34.10 9.86 -3.27
N ALA A 2 -33.79 8.84 -4.07
CA ALA A 2 -33.07 7.66 -3.60
C ALA A 2 -31.58 8.02 -3.49
N THR A 3 -31.06 7.98 -2.26
CA THR A 3 -29.64 8.02 -1.97
C THR A 3 -28.96 6.89 -2.74
N HIS A 4 -28.08 7.22 -3.67
CA HIS A 4 -27.24 6.24 -4.35
C HIS A 4 -26.36 5.57 -3.29
N SER A 5 -26.74 4.38 -2.83
CA SER A 5 -25.86 3.47 -2.10
C SER A 5 -24.67 3.16 -3.02
N LEU A 6 -23.49 3.72 -2.69
CA LEU A 6 -22.27 3.54 -3.46
C LEU A 6 -21.72 2.13 -3.29
N THR A 7 -21.99 1.49 -2.14
CA THR A 7 -21.51 0.12 -1.86
C THR A 7 -22.40 -0.98 -2.44
N ARG A 8 -23.65 -0.66 -2.82
CA ARG A 8 -24.70 -1.60 -3.25
C ARG A 8 -25.00 -2.72 -2.23
N ASN A 9 -24.67 -2.50 -0.95
CA ASN A 9 -24.87 -3.45 0.13
C ASN A 9 -25.42 -2.74 1.37
N ALA A 10 -26.69 -2.99 1.68
CA ALA A 10 -27.39 -2.34 2.80
C ALA A 10 -26.68 -2.51 4.16
N ARG A 11 -25.92 -3.58 4.37
CA ARG A 11 -25.16 -3.79 5.61
C ARG A 11 -23.94 -2.88 5.70
N LEU A 12 -23.27 -2.65 4.58
CA LEU A 12 -22.13 -1.74 4.49
C LEU A 12 -22.59 -0.29 4.52
N ASP A 13 -23.73 0.02 3.90
CA ASP A 13 -24.32 1.37 3.97
C ASP A 13 -24.68 1.73 5.42
N ALA A 14 -25.29 0.81 6.19
CA ALA A 14 -25.58 1.03 7.60
C ALA A 14 -24.30 1.21 8.43
N LEU A 15 -23.26 0.40 8.16
CA LEU A 15 -21.96 0.56 8.81
C LEU A 15 -21.32 1.92 8.47
N ALA A 16 -21.42 2.37 7.22
CA ALA A 16 -20.87 3.64 6.77
C ALA A 16 -21.52 4.83 7.49
N VAL A 17 -22.83 4.77 7.74
CA VAL A 17 -23.53 5.77 8.57
C VAL A 17 -22.99 5.77 9.99
N SER A 18 -22.93 4.61 10.65
CA SER A 18 -22.42 4.51 12.04
C SER A 18 -20.97 4.97 12.18
N ILE A 19 -20.11 4.67 11.19
CA ILE A 19 -18.71 5.12 11.17
C ILE A 19 -18.64 6.64 11.04
N ARG A 20 -19.42 7.26 10.14
CA ARG A 20 -19.44 8.72 10.00
C ARG A 20 -19.87 9.40 11.28
N GLU A 21 -20.92 8.89 11.93
CA GLU A 21 -21.42 9.46 13.19
C GLU A 21 -20.39 9.37 14.31
N HIS A 22 -19.66 8.25 14.42
CA HIS A 22 -18.71 8.02 15.51
C HIS A 22 -17.34 8.69 15.31
N PHE A 23 -16.91 8.85 14.05
CA PHE A 23 -15.57 9.34 13.71
C PHE A 23 -15.55 10.73 13.04
N ALA A 24 -16.69 11.45 12.98
CA ALA A 24 -16.80 12.78 12.37
C ALA A 24 -15.74 13.77 12.88
N ASP A 25 -15.47 13.76 14.17
CA ASP A 25 -14.56 14.72 14.81
C ASP A 25 -13.09 14.26 14.84
N GLN A 26 -12.79 13.08 14.32
CA GLN A 26 -11.45 12.46 14.41
C GLN A 26 -10.62 12.63 13.13
N GLY A 27 -11.10 13.44 12.17
CA GLY A 27 -10.40 13.68 10.91
C GLY A 27 -10.29 12.44 10.02
N CYS A 28 -11.17 11.47 10.20
CA CYS A 28 -11.18 10.24 9.40
C CYS A 28 -11.97 10.47 8.09
N GLU A 29 -11.45 9.95 6.99
CA GLU A 29 -12.12 9.97 5.70
C GLU A 29 -12.70 8.59 5.37
N LEU A 30 -13.96 8.54 4.93
CA LEU A 30 -14.63 7.30 4.57
C LEU A 30 -14.79 7.20 3.05
N ILE A 31 -14.15 6.20 2.46
CA ILE A 31 -14.21 5.89 1.03
C ILE A 31 -15.12 4.69 0.83
N GLU A 32 -16.20 4.90 0.06
CA GLU A 32 -17.16 3.86 -0.31
C GLU A 32 -16.89 3.35 -1.72
N ALA A 33 -16.72 2.04 -1.86
CA ALA A 33 -16.61 1.37 -3.14
C ALA A 33 -17.63 0.20 -3.22
N PRO A 34 -18.00 -0.27 -4.42
CA PRO A 34 -18.92 -1.40 -4.56
C PRO A 34 -18.42 -2.63 -3.79
N GLY A 35 -19.15 -3.04 -2.74
CA GLY A 35 -18.81 -4.18 -1.90
C GLY A 35 -17.73 -3.95 -0.84
N GLU A 36 -17.14 -2.75 -0.73
CA GLU A 36 -16.04 -2.47 0.20
C GLU A 36 -16.15 -1.10 0.85
N LEU A 37 -15.66 -1.00 2.09
CA LEU A 37 -15.61 0.23 2.86
C LEU A 37 -14.18 0.45 3.36
N THR A 38 -13.61 1.61 3.06
CA THR A 38 -12.27 1.98 3.52
C THR A 38 -12.34 3.21 4.41
N LEU A 39 -11.86 3.08 5.64
CA LEU A 39 -11.71 4.19 6.59
C LEU A 39 -10.24 4.62 6.60
N VAL A 40 -9.97 5.82 6.11
CA VAL A 40 -8.65 6.46 6.19
C VAL A 40 -8.56 7.19 7.52
N VAL A 41 -7.52 6.89 8.29
CA VAL A 41 -7.34 7.41 9.66
C VAL A 41 -6.00 8.14 9.77
N PRO A 42 -5.95 9.30 10.44
CA PRO A 42 -4.69 9.96 10.78
C PRO A 42 -3.81 9.05 11.66
N ALA A 43 -2.50 8.99 11.36
CA ALA A 43 -1.57 8.10 12.08
C ALA A 43 -1.60 8.28 13.60
N GLU A 44 -1.75 9.53 14.08
CA GLU A 44 -1.81 9.88 15.51
C GLU A 44 -3.02 9.29 16.25
N ARG A 45 -4.09 8.92 15.53
CA ARG A 45 -5.35 8.42 16.08
C ARG A 45 -5.58 6.94 15.80
N LEU A 46 -4.63 6.27 15.15
CA LEU A 46 -4.77 4.89 14.73
C LEU A 46 -5.17 3.97 15.89
N LEU A 47 -4.47 4.06 17.02
CA LEU A 47 -4.70 3.17 18.15
C LEU A 47 -6.08 3.41 18.80
N ASP A 48 -6.47 4.67 18.97
CA ASP A 48 -7.78 5.06 19.53
C ASP A 48 -8.93 4.55 18.65
N VAL A 49 -8.82 4.73 17.33
CA VAL A 49 -9.81 4.25 16.36
C VAL A 49 -9.84 2.72 16.33
N ALA A 50 -8.69 2.07 16.35
CA ALA A 50 -8.60 0.62 16.36
C ALA A 50 -9.25 -0.01 17.60
N LEU A 51 -9.02 0.55 18.79
CA LEU A 51 -9.67 0.13 20.03
C LEU A 51 -11.19 0.30 19.94
N THR A 52 -11.65 1.43 19.44
CA THR A 52 -13.07 1.72 19.25
C THR A 52 -13.72 0.72 18.28
N LEU A 53 -13.08 0.45 17.15
CA LEU A 53 -13.56 -0.51 16.15
C LEU A 53 -13.65 -1.94 16.73
N ARG A 54 -12.71 -2.33 17.60
CA ARG A 54 -12.72 -3.64 18.25
C ARG A 54 -13.80 -3.75 19.32
N ASP A 55 -13.89 -2.77 20.22
CA ASP A 55 -14.62 -2.88 21.49
C ASP A 55 -16.05 -2.31 21.45
N HIS A 56 -16.33 -1.36 20.55
CA HIS A 56 -17.66 -0.75 20.49
C HIS A 56 -18.72 -1.75 20.01
N GLN A 57 -19.88 -1.75 20.68
CA GLN A 57 -20.96 -2.71 20.47
C GLN A 57 -21.53 -2.73 19.05
N ASP A 58 -21.44 -1.61 18.33
CA ASP A 58 -21.99 -1.46 16.97
C ASP A 58 -20.99 -1.92 15.88
N PHE A 59 -19.71 -2.04 16.21
CA PHE A 59 -18.64 -2.38 15.26
C PHE A 59 -18.13 -3.80 15.46
N ARG A 60 -17.67 -4.13 16.67
CA ARG A 60 -17.16 -5.45 17.07
C ARG A 60 -16.25 -6.09 16.02
N PHE A 61 -15.20 -5.37 15.59
CA PHE A 61 -14.16 -5.91 14.71
C PHE A 61 -13.17 -6.77 15.51
N GLU A 62 -13.61 -7.98 15.83
CA GLU A 62 -12.90 -8.92 16.69
C GLU A 62 -11.67 -9.55 16.01
N GLN A 63 -11.65 -9.61 14.68
CA GLN A 63 -10.59 -10.28 13.92
C GLN A 63 -9.87 -9.32 12.97
N LEU A 64 -8.55 -9.24 13.13
CA LEU A 64 -7.65 -8.72 12.11
C LEU A 64 -7.30 -9.85 11.14
N ILE A 65 -7.61 -9.64 9.86
CA ILE A 65 -7.40 -10.64 8.80
C ILE A 65 -6.01 -10.48 8.18
N ASP A 66 -5.61 -9.23 7.92
CA ASP A 66 -4.38 -8.92 7.21
C ASP A 66 -3.93 -7.49 7.53
N LEU A 67 -2.61 -7.25 7.48
CA LEU A 67 -2.01 -5.91 7.51
C LEU A 67 -0.90 -5.88 6.47
N CYS A 68 -1.03 -4.98 5.51
CA CYS A 68 -0.08 -4.81 4.42
C CYS A 68 0.44 -3.38 4.32
N GLY A 69 1.72 -3.24 3.99
CA GLY A 69 2.30 -1.97 3.54
C GLY A 69 1.97 -1.72 2.07
N VAL A 70 1.89 -0.45 1.69
CA VAL A 70 1.69 0.02 0.31
C VAL A 70 2.64 1.17 0.07
N ASP A 71 3.31 1.18 -1.08
CA ASP A 71 4.15 2.28 -1.57
C ASP A 71 3.46 2.94 -2.78
N TYR A 72 3.03 4.18 -2.59
CA TYR A 72 2.34 5.03 -3.55
C TYR A 72 3.30 5.90 -4.38
N ALA A 73 4.62 5.78 -4.20
CA ALA A 73 5.66 6.53 -4.93
C ALA A 73 5.41 6.71 -6.44
N ALA A 74 5.02 5.63 -7.14
CA ALA A 74 4.76 5.64 -8.57
C ALA A 74 3.27 5.44 -8.89
N TYR A 75 2.37 5.82 -7.98
CA TYR A 75 0.95 5.56 -8.14
C TYR A 75 0.37 6.37 -9.31
N GLY A 76 -0.26 5.67 -10.25
CA GLY A 76 -0.79 6.28 -11.47
C GLY A 76 0.28 6.62 -12.52
N GLN A 77 1.57 6.43 -12.21
CA GLN A 77 2.66 6.60 -13.15
C GLN A 77 2.94 5.29 -13.89
N SER A 78 3.38 5.44 -15.14
CA SER A 78 3.71 4.36 -16.05
C SER A 78 5.19 4.48 -16.39
N GLU A 79 5.96 3.43 -16.11
CA GLU A 79 7.35 3.32 -16.60
C GLU A 79 7.40 3.34 -18.14
N TRP A 80 6.28 3.11 -18.82
CA TRP A 80 6.21 3.16 -20.28
C TRP A 80 5.91 4.57 -20.78
N GLU A 81 6.74 5.06 -21.69
CA GLU A 81 6.40 6.19 -22.55
C GLU A 81 5.35 5.72 -23.57
N THR A 82 4.10 6.15 -23.36
CA THR A 82 2.96 5.70 -24.18
C THR A 82 2.57 6.67 -25.28
N ASP A 83 3.21 7.84 -25.32
CA ASP A 83 2.80 8.96 -26.18
C ASP A 83 3.49 8.93 -27.55
N GLU A 84 4.68 8.34 -27.67
CA GLU A 84 5.43 8.25 -28.92
C GLU A 84 5.83 6.81 -29.28
N ALA A 85 5.68 6.44 -30.55
CA ALA A 85 6.09 5.14 -31.05
C ALA A 85 7.59 5.15 -31.37
N SER A 86 8.40 4.37 -30.66
CA SER A 86 9.82 4.23 -30.97
C SER A 86 10.04 3.28 -32.17
N PHE A 87 10.86 3.72 -33.13
CA PHE A 87 11.22 2.93 -34.33
C PHE A 87 12.47 2.06 -34.13
N THR A 88 13.10 2.09 -32.94
CA THR A 88 14.37 1.40 -32.65
C THR A 88 14.34 0.69 -31.29
N GLY A 89 13.88 -0.56 -31.27
CA GLY A 89 14.06 -1.50 -30.15
C GLY A 89 13.14 -1.29 -28.93
N PHE A 90 12.76 -2.40 -28.30
CA PHE A 90 11.75 -2.45 -27.22
C PHE A 90 12.20 -1.86 -25.87
N GLY A 91 13.50 -1.73 -25.64
CA GLY A 91 14.05 -1.31 -24.35
C GLY A 91 14.03 0.21 -24.11
N ARG A 92 13.77 1.03 -25.14
CA ARG A 92 13.87 2.50 -25.06
C ARG A 92 12.57 3.20 -24.64
N GLY A 93 11.42 2.54 -24.74
CA GLY A 93 10.14 3.10 -24.30
C GLY A 93 9.84 2.87 -22.81
N VAL A 94 10.87 2.51 -22.03
CA VAL A 94 10.75 2.29 -20.59
C VAL A 94 11.69 3.27 -19.91
N ASP A 95 11.13 4.30 -19.27
CA ASP A 95 11.88 5.10 -18.32
C ASP A 95 11.90 4.36 -16.98
N ARG A 96 13.11 4.01 -16.55
CA ARG A 96 13.35 3.23 -15.34
C ARG A 96 13.79 4.11 -14.18
N ASP A 97 14.23 5.33 -14.48
CA ASP A 97 14.58 6.33 -13.50
C ASP A 97 13.32 7.15 -13.23
N LEU A 98 12.31 6.49 -12.64
CA LEU A 98 11.20 7.23 -12.06
C LEU A 98 11.80 8.11 -10.96
N ASP A 99 11.81 9.43 -11.16
CA ASP A 99 12.10 10.41 -10.13
C ASP A 99 11.03 10.29 -9.04
N VAL A 100 11.22 9.35 -8.12
CA VAL A 100 10.35 9.14 -6.98
C VAL A 100 10.68 10.22 -5.97
N GLU A 101 9.75 11.16 -5.77
CA GLU A 101 9.85 12.14 -4.69
C GLU A 101 9.86 11.39 -3.35
N SER A 102 11.00 11.45 -2.66
CA SER A 102 11.22 10.69 -1.42
C SER A 102 10.49 11.28 -0.21
N GLU A 103 10.04 12.53 -0.31
CA GLU A 103 9.45 13.29 0.80
C GLU A 103 7.92 13.30 0.81
N ASP A 104 7.27 12.61 -0.13
CA ASP A 104 5.81 12.56 -0.20
C ASP A 104 5.21 12.02 1.11
N PRO A 105 4.38 12.81 1.83
CA PRO A 105 3.81 12.40 3.10
C PRO A 105 2.83 11.22 2.97
N GLU A 106 2.30 10.99 1.77
CA GLU A 106 1.37 9.90 1.47
C GLU A 106 2.03 8.72 0.76
N ARG A 107 3.37 8.72 0.65
CA ARG A 107 4.12 7.65 -0.04
C ARG A 107 3.83 6.28 0.56
N PHE A 108 4.00 6.12 1.86
CA PHE A 108 3.75 4.84 2.50
C PHE A 108 2.39 4.82 3.17
N ALA A 109 1.64 3.75 2.97
CA ALA A 109 0.42 3.48 3.71
C ALA A 109 0.41 2.07 4.29
N VAL A 110 -0.29 1.91 5.40
CA VAL A 110 -0.60 0.63 5.99
C VAL A 110 -2.10 0.39 5.81
N ALA A 111 -2.45 -0.69 5.13
CA ALA A 111 -3.83 -1.14 4.97
C ALA A 111 -4.09 -2.35 5.87
N VAL A 112 -5.09 -2.25 6.74
CA VAL A 112 -5.49 -3.31 7.67
C VAL A 112 -6.88 -3.80 7.29
N HIS A 113 -7.03 -5.11 7.12
CA HIS A 113 -8.30 -5.73 6.81
C HIS A 113 -8.91 -6.30 8.09
N LEU A 114 -10.09 -5.81 8.45
CA LEU A 114 -10.81 -6.20 9.66
C LEU A 114 -12.08 -6.97 9.30
N LEU A 115 -12.41 -7.96 10.14
CA LEU A 115 -13.63 -8.75 10.05
C LEU A 115 -14.37 -8.72 11.39
N SER A 116 -15.65 -8.33 11.33
CA SER A 116 -16.58 -8.54 12.42
C SER A 116 -17.32 -9.85 12.19
N VAL A 117 -17.09 -10.84 13.06
CA VAL A 117 -17.76 -12.15 12.98
C VAL A 117 -19.22 -12.04 13.40
N ALA A 118 -19.51 -11.24 14.43
CA ALA A 118 -20.86 -11.03 14.94
C ALA A 118 -21.82 -10.44 13.89
N PHE A 119 -21.36 -9.45 13.12
CA PHE A 119 -22.18 -8.77 12.12
C PHE A 119 -21.92 -9.25 10.68
N ASN A 120 -20.91 -10.11 10.48
CA ASN A 120 -20.42 -10.56 9.17
C ASN A 120 -20.17 -9.38 8.21
N ARG A 121 -19.36 -8.42 8.67
CA ARG A 121 -18.98 -7.20 7.94
C ARG A 121 -17.47 -7.08 7.86
N ARG A 122 -16.98 -6.52 6.76
CA ARG A 122 -15.56 -6.24 6.54
C ARG A 122 -15.34 -4.73 6.47
N LEU A 123 -14.22 -4.29 7.00
CA LEU A 123 -13.77 -2.90 6.93
C LEU A 123 -12.28 -2.91 6.60
N ARG A 124 -11.87 -2.04 5.69
CA ARG A 124 -10.46 -1.75 5.43
C ARG A 124 -10.09 -0.49 6.17
N LEU A 125 -9.12 -0.55 7.07
CA LEU A 125 -8.51 0.61 7.69
C LEU A 125 -7.29 0.99 6.86
N ARG A 126 -7.10 2.28 6.56
CA ARG A 126 -5.91 2.77 5.87
C ARG A 126 -5.29 3.89 6.68
N VAL A 127 -3.97 3.87 6.84
CA VAL A 127 -3.21 4.92 7.52
C VAL A 127 -2.01 5.27 6.67
N TYR A 128 -1.77 6.55 6.45
CA TYR A 128 -0.54 7.03 5.81
C TYR A 128 0.56 7.15 6.86
N ALA A 129 1.71 6.53 6.60
CA ALA A 129 2.83 6.39 7.51
C ALA A 129 3.86 7.53 7.38
N GLY A 130 3.69 8.45 6.42
CA GLY A 130 4.65 9.51 6.11
C GLY A 130 5.66 9.13 5.02
N GLY A 131 6.54 10.08 4.69
CA GLY A 131 7.64 9.95 3.72
C GLY A 131 8.88 9.25 4.29
N ASP A 132 10.09 9.69 3.90
CA ASP A 132 11.43 9.10 4.10
C ASP A 132 11.62 8.08 5.27
N ARG A 133 11.07 8.36 6.45
CA ARG A 133 11.06 7.45 7.61
C ARG A 133 9.64 7.13 8.05
N PRO A 134 8.94 6.19 7.39
CA PRO A 134 7.55 5.90 7.69
C PRO A 134 7.41 5.28 9.07
N MET A 135 6.55 5.86 9.92
CA MET A 135 6.35 5.40 11.29
C MET A 135 4.87 5.44 11.67
N VAL A 136 4.40 4.34 12.26
CA VAL A 136 3.00 4.12 12.67
C VAL A 136 2.96 3.46 14.05
N ASP A 137 1.91 3.66 14.83
CA ASP A 137 1.73 2.94 16.09
C ASP A 137 1.37 1.47 15.85
N SER A 138 1.92 0.56 16.68
CA SER A 138 1.63 -0.88 16.61
C SER A 138 0.19 -1.18 17.05
N LEU A 139 -0.47 -2.06 16.31
CA LEU A 139 -1.81 -2.57 16.57
C LEU A 139 -1.82 -3.85 17.41
N ILE A 140 -0.66 -4.36 17.83
CA ILE A 140 -0.54 -5.54 18.70
C ILE A 140 -1.39 -5.45 19.99
N PRO A 141 -1.44 -4.31 20.71
CA PRO A 141 -2.30 -4.18 21.89
C PRO A 141 -3.80 -4.36 21.59
N VAL A 142 -4.20 -4.13 20.33
CA VAL A 142 -5.58 -4.28 19.87
C VAL A 142 -5.83 -5.71 19.35
N TRP A 143 -4.99 -6.17 18.43
CA TRP A 143 -5.05 -7.51 17.85
C TRP A 143 -3.68 -8.19 17.90
N ALA A 144 -3.55 -9.25 18.69
CA ALA A 144 -2.29 -10.00 18.83
C ALA A 144 -1.77 -10.59 17.49
N ALA A 145 -2.66 -10.85 16.53
CA ALA A 145 -2.31 -11.33 15.20
C ALA A 145 -1.45 -10.33 14.40
N ALA A 146 -1.50 -9.04 14.74
CA ALA A 146 -0.76 -7.99 14.03
C ALA A 146 0.77 -8.17 14.08
N ASN A 147 1.31 -8.89 15.06
CA ASN A 147 2.76 -9.03 15.27
C ASN A 147 3.51 -9.49 14.01
N TRP A 148 3.05 -10.56 13.37
CA TRP A 148 3.75 -11.09 12.19
C TRP A 148 3.59 -10.20 10.97
N PHE A 149 2.39 -9.62 10.77
CA PHE A 149 2.13 -8.72 9.66
C PHE A 149 2.89 -7.39 9.77
N GLU A 150 3.01 -6.83 10.98
CA GLU A 150 3.82 -5.62 11.23
C GLU A 150 5.30 -5.89 10.92
N ARG A 151 5.81 -7.07 11.27
CA ARG A 151 7.19 -7.48 10.92
C ARG A 151 7.37 -7.67 9.42
N GLU A 152 6.38 -8.22 8.73
CA GLU A 152 6.39 -8.36 7.28
C GLU A 152 6.39 -6.98 6.59
N ALA A 153 5.51 -6.08 7.01
CA ALA A 153 5.46 -4.70 6.49
C ALA A 153 6.77 -3.94 6.76
N PHE A 154 7.41 -4.16 7.91
CA PHE A 154 8.75 -3.63 8.19
C PHE A 154 9.82 -4.22 7.27
N ASP A 155 9.81 -5.53 7.03
CA ASP A 155 10.82 -6.17 6.19
C ASP A 155 10.72 -5.75 4.72
N LEU A 156 9.50 -5.72 4.18
CA LEU A 156 9.22 -5.48 2.77
C LEU A 156 9.18 -4.00 2.37
N TYR A 157 8.63 -3.14 3.23
CA TYR A 157 8.44 -1.70 2.96
C TYR A 157 9.26 -0.80 3.88
N GLY A 158 9.81 -1.32 4.98
CA GLY A 158 10.58 -0.50 5.95
C GLY A 158 9.73 0.42 6.80
N ILE A 159 8.44 0.10 6.99
CA ILE A 159 7.53 0.85 7.86
C ILE A 159 7.84 0.49 9.32
N LEU A 160 8.12 1.49 10.14
CA LEU A 160 8.45 1.32 11.56
C LEU A 160 7.18 1.31 12.41
N PHE A 161 7.02 0.29 13.26
CA PHE A 161 5.90 0.19 14.19
C PHE A 161 6.33 0.53 15.62
N LYS A 162 5.84 1.67 16.13
CA LYS A 162 6.13 2.13 17.49
C LYS A 162 5.37 1.29 18.51
N GLY A 163 6.08 0.74 19.49
CA GLY A 163 5.50 -0.12 20.54
C GLY A 163 5.49 -1.62 20.21
N HIS A 164 6.05 -2.03 19.06
CA HIS A 164 6.23 -3.44 18.72
C HIS A 164 7.32 -4.09 19.62
N PRO A 165 7.09 -5.30 20.19
CA PRO A 165 8.04 -5.94 21.10
C PRO A 165 9.32 -6.48 20.44
N ASP A 166 9.24 -7.04 19.23
CA ASP A 166 10.38 -7.61 18.48
C ASP A 166 10.31 -7.28 16.99
N LEU A 167 10.62 -6.02 16.62
CA LEU A 167 10.56 -5.60 15.22
C LEU A 167 11.86 -5.97 14.50
N ARG A 168 11.83 -7.10 13.79
CA ARG A 168 12.94 -7.60 12.97
C ARG A 168 12.43 -8.27 11.69
N ARG A 169 13.32 -8.36 10.70
CA ARG A 169 13.10 -9.04 9.42
C ARG A 169 12.57 -10.47 9.61
N ILE A 170 11.80 -10.96 8.65
CA ILE A 170 11.15 -12.28 8.72
C ILE A 170 11.14 -13.04 7.39
N LEU A 171 11.07 -12.34 6.26
CA LEU A 171 11.04 -12.92 4.92
C LEU A 171 12.39 -12.83 4.22
N THR A 172 13.12 -11.72 4.41
CA THR A 172 14.41 -11.49 3.74
C THR A 172 15.56 -12.19 4.48
N ASP A 173 16.67 -12.38 3.76
CA ASP A 173 17.89 -12.95 4.33
C ASP A 173 18.48 -12.05 5.44
N TYR A 174 19.23 -12.62 6.37
CA TYR A 174 19.75 -11.94 7.55
C TYR A 174 20.64 -10.73 7.22
N GLY A 175 21.38 -10.81 6.10
CA GLY A 175 22.26 -9.75 5.62
C GLY A 175 21.65 -8.84 4.57
N PHE A 176 20.33 -8.94 4.32
CA PHE A 176 19.69 -8.22 3.24
C PHE A 176 19.68 -6.71 3.50
N VAL A 177 20.17 -5.94 2.53
CA VAL A 177 20.23 -4.47 2.58
C VAL A 177 19.10 -3.92 1.72
N GLY A 178 18.26 -3.08 2.32
CA GLY A 178 17.08 -2.49 1.67
C GLY A 178 15.77 -3.22 1.95
N HIS A 179 14.74 -2.81 1.21
CA HIS A 179 13.34 -3.21 1.36
C HIS A 179 12.77 -3.58 -0.03
N PRO A 180 12.53 -4.88 -0.32
CA PRO A 180 12.27 -5.34 -1.69
C PRO A 180 11.05 -4.75 -2.40
N PHE A 181 9.99 -4.37 -1.67
CA PHE A 181 8.71 -3.95 -2.27
C PHE A 181 8.56 -2.43 -2.40
N ARG A 182 9.59 -1.67 -2.06
CA ARG A 182 9.62 -0.25 -2.39
C ARG A 182 9.86 -0.05 -3.88
N LYS A 183 9.28 1.01 -4.45
CA LYS A 183 9.40 1.30 -5.89
C LYS A 183 10.80 1.75 -6.32
N ASP A 184 11.62 2.22 -5.40
CA ASP A 184 13.04 2.52 -5.60
C ASP A 184 13.93 1.26 -5.64
N PHE A 185 13.43 0.09 -5.22
CA PHE A 185 14.24 -1.12 -5.18
C PHE A 185 14.22 -1.86 -6.52
N PRO A 186 15.37 -2.21 -7.12
CA PRO A 186 15.42 -2.88 -8.41
C PRO A 186 14.88 -4.32 -8.30
N LEU A 187 14.15 -4.76 -9.32
CA LEU A 187 13.51 -6.09 -9.35
C LEU A 187 14.50 -7.25 -9.16
N ILE A 188 15.72 -7.14 -9.71
CA ILE A 188 16.75 -8.18 -9.63
C ILE A 188 17.48 -8.12 -8.28
N GLY A 189 17.33 -7.02 -7.54
CA GLY A 189 18.11 -6.73 -6.35
C GLY A 189 19.53 -6.25 -6.67
N GLN A 190 20.31 -6.07 -5.61
CA GLN A 190 21.68 -5.52 -5.69
C GLN A 190 22.76 -6.60 -5.62
N VAL A 191 22.42 -7.76 -5.05
CA VAL A 191 23.38 -8.82 -4.69
C VAL A 191 22.88 -10.18 -5.18
N GLU A 192 23.77 -10.95 -5.79
CA GLU A 192 23.59 -12.35 -6.15
C GLU A 192 24.45 -13.26 -5.26
N MET A 193 23.98 -14.49 -5.05
CA MET A 193 24.69 -15.49 -4.26
C MET A 193 25.37 -16.50 -5.18
N ARG A 194 26.65 -16.80 -4.92
CA ARG A 194 27.41 -17.84 -5.63
C ARG A 194 28.16 -18.71 -4.64
N TYR A 195 28.29 -20.01 -4.93
CA TYR A 195 29.17 -20.88 -4.16
C TYR A 195 30.63 -20.71 -4.61
N ASP A 196 31.52 -20.42 -3.66
CA ASP A 196 32.97 -20.37 -3.89
C ASP A 196 33.61 -21.69 -3.41
N PRO A 197 34.15 -22.52 -4.33
CA PRO A 197 34.78 -23.78 -3.97
C PRO A 197 36.12 -23.63 -3.23
N GLU A 198 36.84 -22.51 -3.39
CA GLU A 198 38.11 -22.27 -2.70
C GLU A 198 37.88 -21.92 -1.22
N GLN A 199 36.84 -21.13 -0.96
CA GLN A 199 36.45 -20.72 0.40
C GLN A 199 35.46 -21.69 1.06
N ALA A 200 34.94 -22.67 0.31
CA ALA A 200 33.92 -23.63 0.73
C ALA A 200 32.69 -22.96 1.39
N ARG A 201 32.27 -21.80 0.87
CA ARG A 201 31.12 -21.03 1.41
C ARG A 201 30.35 -20.31 0.29
N VAL A 202 29.13 -19.91 0.60
CA VAL A 202 28.34 -19.02 -0.25
C VAL A 202 28.85 -17.59 -0.07
N VAL A 203 29.17 -16.93 -1.18
CA VAL A 203 29.61 -15.54 -1.24
C VAL A 203 28.53 -14.68 -1.88
N TYR A 204 28.49 -13.41 -1.48
CA TYR A 204 27.57 -12.39 -1.96
C TYR A 204 28.34 -11.47 -2.90
N GLU A 205 27.93 -11.40 -4.16
CA GLU A 205 28.58 -10.59 -5.21
C GLU A 205 27.55 -9.62 -5.82
N PRO A 206 27.95 -8.45 -6.34
CA PRO A 206 27.02 -7.56 -7.04
C PRO A 206 26.37 -8.26 -8.25
N VAL A 207 25.09 -8.01 -8.48
CA VAL A 207 24.34 -8.61 -9.60
C VAL A 207 25.00 -8.30 -10.94
N SER A 208 25.20 -9.35 -11.74
CA SER A 208 25.76 -9.25 -13.10
C SER A 208 24.70 -9.25 -14.21
N ILE A 209 23.44 -9.49 -13.86
CA ILE A 209 22.33 -9.69 -14.80
C ILE A 209 21.76 -8.34 -15.28
N GLU A 210 21.79 -8.12 -16.60
CA GLU A 210 21.12 -6.97 -17.22
C GLU A 210 19.59 -7.17 -17.30
N PRO A 211 18.77 -6.22 -16.83
CA PRO A 211 17.31 -6.34 -16.88
C PRO A 211 16.77 -6.29 -18.32
N ARG A 212 16.14 -7.37 -18.77
CA ARG A 212 15.53 -7.49 -20.10
C ARG A 212 14.02 -7.25 -20.05
N VAL A 213 13.53 -6.38 -20.94
CA VAL A 213 12.07 -6.18 -21.14
C VAL A 213 11.58 -7.23 -22.12
N LEU A 214 10.82 -8.23 -21.64
CA LEU A 214 10.36 -9.35 -22.45
C LEU A 214 9.03 -9.08 -23.18
N VAL A 215 8.22 -8.14 -22.69
CA VAL A 215 6.87 -7.89 -23.22
C VAL A 215 6.65 -6.40 -23.43
N PRO A 216 6.29 -5.96 -24.66
CA PRO A 216 5.90 -4.58 -24.91
C PRO A 216 4.53 -4.29 -24.29
N ARG A 217 4.41 -3.19 -23.55
CA ARG A 217 3.11 -2.69 -23.08
C ARG A 217 2.68 -1.52 -23.95
N VAL A 218 1.76 -1.75 -24.86
CA VAL A 218 1.11 -0.67 -25.62
C VAL A 218 -0.17 -0.28 -24.88
N ILE A 219 -0.14 0.83 -24.16
CA ILE A 219 -1.36 1.43 -23.61
C ILE A 219 -1.95 2.29 -24.73
N ARG A 220 -3.04 1.83 -25.34
CA ARG A 220 -3.79 2.63 -26.30
C ARG A 220 -4.81 3.47 -25.53
N SER A 221 -4.85 4.77 -25.80
CA SER A 221 -5.94 5.66 -25.42
C SER A 221 -7.20 5.30 -26.23
N ASP A 222 -7.88 4.23 -25.80
CA ASP A 222 -9.12 3.79 -26.42
C ASP A 222 -10.26 4.70 -25.95
N SER A 223 -10.96 5.32 -26.90
CA SER A 223 -12.09 6.23 -26.67
C SER A 223 -13.21 5.62 -25.82
N ARG A 224 -13.23 4.28 -25.68
CA ARG A 224 -14.17 3.54 -24.83
C ARG A 224 -13.91 3.64 -23.33
N TYR A 225 -12.69 4.00 -22.91
CA TYR A 225 -12.30 4.14 -21.49
C TYR A 225 -12.11 5.60 -21.06
N VAL A 226 -12.27 6.56 -21.97
CA VAL A 226 -12.36 7.98 -21.62
C VAL A 226 -13.75 8.22 -21.02
N GLY A 227 -13.85 8.13 -19.70
CA GLY A 227 -15.04 8.54 -18.98
C GLY A 227 -15.35 10.00 -19.30
N THR A 228 -16.53 10.26 -19.85
CA THR A 228 -17.08 11.60 -20.01
C THR A 228 -17.11 12.30 -18.65
N GLY A 229 -16.22 13.27 -18.42
CA GLY A 229 -16.29 14.11 -17.23
C GLY A 229 -15.05 14.96 -16.97
N VAL A 230 -15.20 16.25 -17.27
CA VAL A 230 -14.45 17.42 -16.80
C VAL A 230 -13.42 17.97 -17.79
N ASP A 231 -13.93 18.91 -18.58
CA ASP A 231 -13.18 19.95 -19.28
C ASP A 231 -12.22 20.65 -18.29
N LYS A 232 -10.91 20.57 -18.55
CA LYS A 232 -9.99 21.60 -18.08
C LYS A 232 -10.04 22.75 -19.07
N GLU A 233 -10.94 23.69 -18.80
CA GLU A 233 -10.85 25.05 -19.32
C GLU A 233 -9.58 25.75 -18.82
N THR A 234 -9.14 26.71 -19.65
CA THR A 234 -8.15 27.80 -19.42
C THR A 234 -6.69 27.35 -19.37
N GLY A 235 -5.80 27.84 -20.25
CA GLY A 235 -5.59 29.22 -20.75
C GLY A 235 -4.09 29.49 -20.53
N ASP A 236 -3.33 30.34 -21.18
CA ASP A 236 -3.51 31.41 -22.16
C ASP A 236 -2.05 31.84 -22.50
N ALA A 237 -1.82 32.40 -23.69
CA ALA A 237 -0.59 33.02 -24.22
C ALA A 237 0.62 32.14 -24.60
#